data_AF-Q0UE95-F1
#
_entry.id   AF-Q0UE95-F1
#
_cell.length_a   1.000
_cell.length_b   1.000
_cell.length_c   1.000
_cell.angle_alpha   90.00
_cell.angle_beta   90.00
_cell.angle_gamma   90.00
#
_symmetry.space_group_name_H-M   'P 1'
#
loop_
_entity.id
_entity.type
_entity.pdbx_description
1 polymer ?
#
loop_
_entity_poly.entity_id
_entity_poly.type
_entity_poly.pdbx_seq_one_letter_code
_entity_poly.pdbx_strand_id
1 'polypeptide(L)'
;MSHWDIELYYSLKSSVPVRTLSLLGVPMLWNTFKLEVPDRDLFEYSSASLATFGHDAATLGKILVRIGLEGKTASAAAVLQALLAFSSLHRYGLQPHAVELKIAALKSLAEGSAVPSLGAKETIQHIATGMLLCSFEIHHSSCSSDEWMGCLRGVETVINASSIKTLLQLGSDVVVLLDWVHYHDILARFSLLYWEREGTPELPSTPTNFFGPQISILPPPVFSMINLLSQACVTISSSTIPPETGNSADDYKNFVGVIDWRIRTVPMLKITHDDNDVLDDVALLMHLYQLAMLVFLNRRSEGVIDQPIRTQDYIDKAFALLPRLSFCKQQFPIHVIGCEARTDEQRAVILDVISRTEKMSLSRSFSYCRRILQAVWAQDDLREGNKISHRDMLTSVIGHCVIVPAFSCANQKYLLNGKTRVVEQLCSRNLLN
;
A
#
# COMPACT_ATOMS: atom_id res chain seq x y z
N MET A 1 -1.83 -13.06 -22.76
CA MET A 1 -0.36 -13.09 -22.82
C MET A 1 0.12 -12.07 -23.85
N SER A 2 1.00 -11.16 -23.45
CA SER A 2 1.52 -10.05 -24.28
C SER A 2 2.96 -10.32 -24.74
N HIS A 3 3.46 -9.54 -25.70
CA HIS A 3 4.87 -9.56 -26.11
C HIS A 3 5.82 -9.30 -24.94
N TRP A 4 5.45 -8.37 -24.07
CA TRP A 4 6.22 -8.02 -22.87
C TRP A 4 6.39 -9.21 -21.93
N ASP A 5 5.34 -10.01 -21.72
CA ASP A 5 5.40 -11.19 -20.86
C ASP A 5 6.40 -12.23 -21.39
N ILE A 6 6.46 -12.40 -22.71
CA ILE A 6 7.36 -13.34 -23.39
C ILE A 6 8.82 -12.87 -23.27
N GLU A 7 9.08 -11.58 -23.49
CA GLU A 7 10.43 -11.01 -23.36
C GLU A 7 10.96 -11.11 -21.93
N LEU A 8 10.11 -10.81 -20.93
CA LEU A 8 10.45 -10.97 -19.51
C LEU A 8 10.79 -12.42 -19.16
N TYR A 9 10.01 -13.38 -19.69
CA TYR A 9 10.28 -14.80 -19.48
C TYR A 9 11.67 -15.21 -20.02
N TYR A 10 12.01 -14.77 -21.24
CA TYR A 10 13.33 -15.06 -21.81
C TYR A 10 14.48 -14.36 -21.06
N SER A 11 14.26 -13.16 -20.50
CA SER A 11 15.26 -12.50 -19.66
C SER A 11 15.52 -13.29 -18.37
N LEU A 12 14.44 -13.74 -17.71
CA LEU A 12 14.50 -14.58 -16.51
C LEU A 12 15.22 -15.90 -16.77
N LYS A 13 15.00 -16.50 -17.95
CA LYS A 13 15.63 -17.78 -18.34
C LYS A 13 17.12 -17.62 -18.66
N SER A 14 17.54 -16.49 -19.22
CA SER A 14 18.91 -16.29 -19.71
C SER A 14 19.87 -15.73 -18.64
N SER A 15 19.37 -15.31 -17.48
CA SER A 15 20.13 -14.59 -16.44
C SER A 15 20.85 -13.33 -16.95
N VAL A 16 20.47 -12.83 -18.13
CA VAL A 16 20.99 -11.59 -18.70
C VAL A 16 19.97 -10.49 -18.44
N PRO A 17 20.33 -9.39 -17.75
CA PRO A 17 19.42 -8.29 -17.52
C PRO A 17 19.06 -7.64 -18.87
N VAL A 18 17.80 -7.77 -19.28
CA VAL A 18 17.29 -7.10 -20.49
C VAL A 18 17.09 -5.62 -20.15
N ARG A 19 18.10 -4.81 -20.44
CA ARG A 19 18.09 -3.35 -20.24
C ARG A 19 17.05 -2.60 -21.10
N THR A 20 16.33 -3.30 -21.98
CA THR A 20 15.42 -2.74 -23.00
C THR A 20 13.95 -3.10 -22.82
N LEU A 21 13.57 -3.81 -21.76
CA LEU A 21 12.15 -4.09 -21.49
C LEU A 21 11.40 -2.79 -21.15
N SER A 22 10.26 -2.59 -21.80
CA SER A 22 9.38 -1.47 -21.45
C SER A 22 8.89 -1.62 -20.01
N LEU A 23 8.76 -0.52 -19.27
CA LEU A 23 8.32 -0.59 -17.88
C LEU A 23 6.81 -0.84 -17.79
N LEU A 24 6.37 -1.62 -16.79
CA LEU A 24 4.98 -1.91 -16.49
C LEU A 24 4.33 -0.67 -15.85
N GLY A 25 3.60 0.10 -16.66
CA GLY A 25 2.89 1.31 -16.26
C GLY A 25 1.37 1.18 -16.28
N VAL A 26 0.69 2.11 -15.60
CA VAL A 26 -0.74 2.37 -15.77
C VAL A 26 -0.88 3.70 -16.50
N PRO A 27 -1.61 3.77 -17.63
CA PRO A 27 -1.80 5.04 -18.35
C PRO A 27 -2.41 6.12 -17.46
N MET A 28 -1.85 7.33 -17.51
CA MET A 28 -2.36 8.50 -16.79
C MET A 28 -3.50 9.16 -17.58
N LEU A 29 -4.62 9.46 -16.92
CA LEU A 29 -5.69 10.27 -17.49
C LEU A 29 -5.77 11.61 -16.75
N TRP A 30 -5.30 12.68 -17.39
CA TRP A 30 -5.43 14.04 -16.88
C TRP A 30 -6.84 14.56 -17.10
N ASN A 31 -7.47 15.11 -16.05
CA ASN A 31 -8.75 15.79 -16.19
C ASN A 31 -8.50 17.29 -16.36
N THR A 32 -8.85 17.83 -17.53
CA THR A 32 -8.67 19.25 -17.86
C THR A 32 -9.72 20.17 -17.23
N PHE A 33 -10.79 19.62 -16.64
CA PHE A 33 -11.85 20.42 -16.06
C PHE A 33 -11.39 21.12 -14.76
N LYS A 34 -11.40 22.45 -14.78
CA LYS A 34 -11.23 23.28 -13.59
C LYS A 34 -12.56 23.34 -12.84
N LEU A 35 -12.59 22.74 -11.66
CA LEU A 35 -13.75 22.71 -10.79
C LEU A 35 -13.66 23.85 -9.77
N GLU A 36 -14.64 24.76 -9.77
CA GLU A 36 -14.86 25.70 -8.66
C GLU A 36 -15.74 24.98 -7.64
N VAL A 37 -15.13 24.36 -6.64
CA VAL A 37 -15.85 23.61 -5.60
C VAL A 37 -15.63 24.30 -4.25
N PRO A 38 -16.70 24.53 -3.46
CA PRO A 38 -16.54 25.06 -2.11
C PRO A 38 -15.75 24.08 -1.24
N ASP A 39 -14.71 24.55 -0.55
CA ASP A 39 -13.85 23.74 0.33
C ASP A 39 -14.64 22.94 1.38
N ARG A 40 -15.81 23.46 1.80
CA ARG A 40 -16.71 22.81 2.77
C ARG A 40 -17.17 21.42 2.33
N ASP A 41 -17.43 21.21 1.04
CA ASP A 41 -17.93 19.93 0.50
C ASP A 41 -16.81 18.88 0.37
N LEU A 42 -15.55 19.30 0.42
CA LEU A 42 -14.38 18.42 0.34
C LEU A 42 -14.03 17.80 1.71
N PHE A 43 -14.25 18.53 2.81
CA PHE A 43 -13.91 18.06 4.16
C PHE A 43 -14.68 16.80 4.57
N GLU A 44 -15.99 16.74 4.29
CA GLU A 44 -16.80 15.56 4.63
C GLU A 44 -16.36 14.30 3.84
N TYR A 45 -15.90 14.49 2.60
CA TYR A 45 -15.53 13.39 1.70
C TYR A 45 -14.13 12.80 1.99
N SER A 46 -13.24 13.61 2.57
CA SER A 46 -11.85 13.24 2.89
C SER A 46 -11.74 12.07 3.85
N SER A 47 -12.65 12.03 4.83
CA SER A 47 -12.49 11.23 6.03
C SER A 47 -12.57 9.73 5.79
N ALA A 48 -13.39 9.25 4.86
CA ALA A 48 -13.62 7.81 4.70
C ALA A 48 -12.72 7.12 3.65
N SER A 49 -11.73 7.85 3.12
CA SER A 49 -10.91 7.43 1.98
C SER A 49 -9.45 7.11 2.30
N LEU A 50 -9.03 7.37 3.53
CA LEU A 50 -7.67 7.16 3.97
C LEU A 50 -7.37 5.66 4.12
N ALA A 51 -6.18 5.28 3.68
CA ALA A 51 -5.65 3.94 3.77
C ALA A 51 -5.23 3.60 5.20
N THR A 52 -6.02 2.81 5.91
CA THR A 52 -5.76 2.40 7.29
C THR A 52 -5.87 0.88 7.45
N PHE A 53 -5.26 0.35 8.52
CA PHE A 53 -5.50 -1.00 8.99
C PHE A 53 -5.69 -0.96 10.51
N GLY A 54 -6.83 -1.46 10.99
CA GLY A 54 -7.26 -1.42 12.41
C GLY A 54 -7.89 -0.10 12.88
N HIS A 55 -7.53 1.03 12.29
CA HIS A 55 -8.17 2.33 12.56
C HIS A 55 -9.34 2.60 11.62
N ASP A 56 -10.41 3.20 12.14
CA ASP A 56 -11.48 3.75 11.33
C ASP A 56 -11.00 4.98 10.56
N ALA A 57 -11.09 4.94 9.23
CA ALA A 57 -10.64 6.02 8.37
C ALA A 57 -11.34 7.35 8.72
N ALA A 58 -12.64 7.31 9.01
CA ALA A 58 -13.40 8.53 9.31
C ALA A 58 -12.91 9.21 10.59
N THR A 59 -12.50 8.42 11.58
CA THR A 59 -11.86 8.89 12.81
C THR A 59 -10.52 9.57 12.52
N LEU A 60 -9.65 8.96 11.72
CA LEU A 60 -8.40 9.58 11.28
C LEU A 60 -8.65 10.89 10.52
N GLY A 61 -9.62 10.92 9.61
CA GLY A 61 -10.01 12.14 8.90
C GLY A 61 -10.43 13.27 9.84
N LYS A 62 -11.25 12.98 10.86
CA LYS A 62 -11.64 13.97 11.89
C LYS A 62 -10.44 14.48 12.68
N ILE A 63 -9.48 13.62 13.00
CA ILE A 63 -8.22 14.00 13.67
C ILE A 63 -7.43 14.96 12.80
N LEU A 64 -7.25 14.66 11.51
CA LEU A 64 -6.52 15.52 10.57
C LEU A 64 -7.18 16.90 10.40
N VAL A 65 -8.52 16.94 10.35
CA VAL A 65 -9.27 18.21 10.36
C VAL A 65 -8.99 19.00 11.65
N ARG A 66 -9.02 18.36 12.82
CA ARG A 66 -8.69 19.03 14.09
C ARG A 66 -7.28 19.60 14.08
N ILE A 67 -6.29 18.82 13.67
CA ILE A 67 -4.88 19.24 13.57
C ILE A 67 -4.72 20.45 12.64
N GLY A 68 -5.38 20.45 11.48
CA GLY A 68 -5.32 21.55 10.52
C GLY A 68 -6.05 22.82 10.96
N LEU A 69 -7.11 22.69 11.77
CA LEU A 69 -7.80 23.84 12.36
C LEU A 69 -7.13 24.38 13.62
N GLU A 70 -6.08 23.70 14.10
CA GLU A 70 -5.43 24.01 15.36
C GLU A 70 -4.43 25.18 15.24
N GLY A 71 -4.95 26.40 15.16
CA GLY A 71 -4.17 27.63 15.13
C GLY A 71 -4.08 28.26 13.74
N LYS A 72 -3.26 29.32 13.61
CA LYS A 72 -3.09 30.10 12.38
C LYS A 72 -1.62 30.12 11.94
N THR A 73 -0.96 28.97 12.00
CA THR A 73 0.45 28.81 11.60
C THR A 73 0.55 28.33 10.15
N ALA A 74 1.72 28.51 9.53
CA ALA A 74 2.00 27.95 8.20
C ALA A 74 1.84 26.42 8.20
N SER A 75 2.29 25.75 9.26
CA SER A 75 2.15 24.29 9.44
C SER A 75 0.67 23.85 9.51
N ALA A 76 -0.21 24.59 10.19
CA ALA A 76 -1.64 24.31 10.23
C ALA A 76 -2.29 24.49 8.83
N ALA A 77 -1.91 25.56 8.12
CA ALA A 77 -2.37 25.81 6.76
C ALA A 77 -1.93 24.69 5.80
N ALA A 78 -0.70 24.18 5.95
CA ALA A 78 -0.18 23.08 5.16
C ALA A 78 -1.04 21.80 5.29
N VAL A 79 -1.50 21.48 6.51
CA VAL A 79 -2.38 20.33 6.76
C VAL A 79 -3.72 20.51 6.03
N LEU A 80 -4.34 21.68 6.14
CA LEU A 80 -5.62 21.96 5.47
C LEU A 80 -5.49 21.90 3.96
N GLN A 81 -4.44 22.50 3.40
CA GLN A 81 -4.18 22.47 1.96
C GLN A 81 -3.91 21.05 1.45
N ALA A 82 -3.12 20.24 2.18
CA ALA A 82 -2.88 18.85 1.82
C ALA A 82 -4.14 17.99 1.92
N LEU A 83 -4.97 18.23 2.95
CA LEU A 83 -6.25 17.53 3.11
C LEU A 83 -7.20 17.88 1.96
N LEU A 84 -7.30 19.15 1.59
CA LEU A 84 -8.11 19.59 0.45
C LEU A 84 -7.57 19.04 -0.87
N ALA A 85 -6.24 19.02 -1.06
CA ALA A 85 -5.59 18.44 -2.23
C ALA A 85 -5.98 16.96 -2.38
N PHE A 86 -5.80 16.19 -1.31
CA PHE A 86 -6.15 14.77 -1.26
C PHE A 86 -7.64 14.53 -1.52
N SER A 87 -8.51 15.33 -0.90
CA SER A 87 -9.96 15.24 -1.06
C SER A 87 -10.40 15.54 -2.49
N SER A 88 -9.81 16.58 -3.08
CA SER A 88 -10.05 16.99 -4.46
C SER A 88 -9.60 15.89 -5.43
N LEU A 89 -8.39 15.35 -5.22
CA LEU A 89 -7.86 14.21 -5.97
C LEU A 89 -8.80 13.01 -5.90
N HIS A 90 -9.16 12.64 -4.68
CA HIS A 90 -10.04 11.51 -4.41
C HIS A 90 -11.39 11.72 -5.12
N ARG A 91 -12.07 12.84 -4.91
CA ARG A 91 -13.43 13.05 -5.42
C ARG A 91 -13.50 13.20 -6.95
N TYR A 92 -12.56 13.92 -7.55
CA TYR A 92 -12.73 14.43 -8.92
C TYR A 92 -11.72 13.92 -9.95
N GLY A 93 -10.71 13.16 -9.53
CA GLY A 93 -9.61 12.85 -10.43
C GLY A 93 -8.38 13.69 -10.15
N LEU A 94 -7.40 13.59 -11.03
CA LEU A 94 -6.30 14.52 -11.08
C LEU A 94 -6.71 15.74 -11.92
N GLN A 95 -6.77 16.91 -11.29
CA GLN A 95 -7.13 18.20 -11.91
C GLN A 95 -6.21 19.33 -11.42
N PRO A 96 -6.12 20.47 -12.15
CA PRO A 96 -5.29 21.61 -11.76
C PRO A 96 -5.45 22.05 -10.30
N HIS A 97 -6.69 22.10 -9.80
CA HIS A 97 -6.97 22.57 -8.45
C HIS A 97 -6.36 21.67 -7.36
N ALA A 98 -6.38 20.34 -7.54
CA ALA A 98 -5.75 19.42 -6.59
C ALA A 98 -4.22 19.59 -6.57
N VAL A 99 -3.62 19.86 -7.74
CA VAL A 99 -2.18 20.12 -7.87
C VAL A 99 -1.80 21.47 -7.27
N GLU A 100 -2.60 22.52 -7.51
CA GLU A 100 -2.41 23.84 -6.90
C GLU A 100 -2.43 23.76 -5.37
N LEU A 101 -3.38 22.99 -4.79
CA LEU A 101 -3.46 22.75 -3.36
C LEU A 101 -2.26 21.94 -2.83
N LYS A 102 -1.79 20.91 -3.56
CA LYS A 102 -0.54 20.19 -3.23
C LYS A 102 0.65 21.14 -3.18
N ILE A 103 0.81 21.99 -4.20
CA ILE A 103 1.90 22.98 -4.27
C ILE A 103 1.79 23.98 -3.13
N ALA A 104 0.58 24.46 -2.79
CA ALA A 104 0.37 25.34 -1.65
C ALA A 104 0.79 24.68 -0.34
N ALA A 105 0.40 23.41 -0.12
CA ALA A 105 0.77 22.65 1.07
C ALA A 105 2.30 22.53 1.21
N LEU A 106 3.01 22.21 0.12
CA LEU A 106 4.48 22.14 0.11
C LEU A 106 5.13 23.48 0.45
N LYS A 107 4.60 24.60 -0.07
CA LYS A 107 5.09 25.95 0.25
C LYS A 107 4.88 26.30 1.72
N SER A 108 3.69 26.06 2.26
CA SER A 108 3.38 26.32 3.67
C SER A 108 4.17 25.40 4.61
N LEU A 109 4.49 24.17 4.20
CA LEU A 109 5.38 23.28 4.93
C LEU A 109 6.82 23.85 4.96
N ALA A 110 7.33 24.30 3.81
CA ALA A 110 8.66 24.91 3.72
C ALA A 110 8.76 26.18 4.59
N GLU A 111 7.75 27.04 4.57
CA GLU A 111 7.66 28.22 5.45
C GLU A 111 7.62 27.84 6.94
N GLY A 112 6.85 26.81 7.30
CA GLY A 112 6.77 26.29 8.66
C GLY A 112 8.08 25.68 9.17
N SER A 113 8.90 25.16 8.27
CA SER A 113 10.21 24.55 8.56
C SER A 113 11.37 25.56 8.65
N ALA A 114 11.14 26.85 8.36
CA ALA A 114 12.18 27.87 8.39
C ALA A 114 12.68 28.21 9.82
N VAL A 115 11.98 27.74 10.85
CA VAL A 115 12.35 27.93 12.26
C VAL A 115 13.35 26.85 12.70
N PRO A 116 14.42 27.18 13.45
CA PRO A 116 15.51 26.24 13.78
C PRO A 116 15.09 24.97 14.54
N SER A 117 13.96 25.00 15.23
CA SER A 117 13.37 23.82 15.89
C SER A 117 11.85 23.87 15.81
N LEU A 118 11.26 22.77 15.36
CA LEU A 118 9.81 22.60 15.35
C LEU A 118 9.33 22.32 16.78
N GLY A 119 8.31 23.04 17.23
CA GLY A 119 7.57 22.68 18.43
C GLY A 119 6.82 21.37 18.22
N ALA A 120 6.44 20.70 19.31
CA ALA A 120 5.75 19.41 19.24
C ALA A 120 4.49 19.45 18.38
N LYS A 121 3.74 20.56 18.43
CA LYS A 121 2.52 20.75 17.66
C LYS A 121 2.80 20.93 16.16
N GLU A 122 3.80 21.76 15.82
CA GLU A 122 4.24 21.96 14.45
C GLU A 122 4.79 20.65 13.86
N THR A 123 5.49 19.83 14.65
CA THR A 123 5.93 18.49 14.27
C THR A 123 4.75 17.60 13.89
N ILE A 124 3.67 17.56 14.69
CA ILE A 124 2.46 16.79 14.36
C ILE A 124 1.82 17.29 13.06
N GLN A 125 1.77 18.61 12.85
CA GLN A 125 1.26 19.20 11.62
C GLN A 125 2.13 18.83 10.41
N HIS A 126 3.46 18.76 10.56
CA HIS A 126 4.37 18.29 9.50
C HIS A 126 4.15 16.81 9.18
N ILE A 127 4.00 15.95 10.20
CA ILE A 127 3.72 14.52 10.03
C ILE A 127 2.38 14.33 9.29
N ALA A 128 1.32 15.00 9.74
CA ALA A 128 0.00 14.94 9.12
C ALA A 128 0.04 15.39 7.65
N THR A 129 0.70 16.51 7.37
CA THR A 129 0.88 17.04 6.01
C THR A 129 1.65 16.04 5.13
N GLY A 130 2.78 15.53 5.62
CA GLY A 130 3.60 14.57 4.88
C GLY A 130 2.86 13.27 4.57
N MET A 131 2.05 12.75 5.50
CA MET A 131 1.23 11.56 5.26
C MET A 131 0.07 11.80 4.29
N LEU A 132 -0.54 12.99 4.31
CA LEU A 132 -1.56 13.38 3.33
C LEU A 132 -0.97 13.55 1.93
N LEU A 133 0.23 14.12 1.81
CA LEU A 133 0.96 14.21 0.54
C LEU A 133 1.42 12.83 0.05
N CYS A 134 1.92 11.97 0.96
CA CYS A 134 2.22 10.57 0.66
C CYS A 134 0.98 9.85 0.10
N SER A 135 -0.16 10.02 0.77
CA SER A 135 -1.43 9.47 0.30
C SER A 135 -1.83 10.06 -1.05
N PHE A 136 -1.71 11.37 -1.25
CA PHE A 136 -1.94 12.02 -2.54
C PHE A 136 -1.12 11.35 -3.65
N GLU A 137 0.18 11.15 -3.44
CA GLU A 137 1.06 10.49 -4.43
C GLU A 137 0.79 9.01 -4.62
N ILE A 138 0.45 8.26 -3.56
CA ILE A 138 0.04 6.86 -3.71
C ILE A 138 -1.22 6.77 -4.58
N HIS A 139 -2.15 7.71 -4.40
CA HIS A 139 -3.39 7.77 -5.17
C HIS A 139 -3.11 8.23 -6.60
N HIS A 140 -2.26 9.25 -6.75
CA HIS A 140 -1.77 9.77 -8.00
C HIS A 140 -0.64 8.89 -8.52
N SER A 141 -0.98 7.82 -9.24
CA SER A 141 0.02 7.05 -9.98
C SER A 141 0.57 7.86 -11.17
N SER A 142 1.26 8.98 -10.94
CA SER A 142 2.10 9.60 -11.94
C SER A 142 3.22 8.62 -12.25
N CYS A 143 3.26 8.18 -13.50
CA CYS A 143 4.31 7.34 -14.07
C CYS A 143 5.70 8.02 -14.12
N SER A 144 5.98 9.04 -13.30
CA SER A 144 7.20 9.85 -13.41
C SER A 144 7.98 10.06 -12.12
N SER A 145 7.48 9.71 -10.93
CA SER A 145 8.24 9.96 -9.71
C SER A 145 7.86 9.10 -8.51
N ASP A 146 8.87 8.55 -7.84
CA ASP A 146 8.78 7.90 -6.52
C ASP A 146 8.53 8.90 -5.36
N GLU A 147 7.76 9.96 -5.63
CA GLU A 147 7.50 11.10 -4.74
C GLU A 147 6.80 10.68 -3.43
N TRP A 148 5.97 9.63 -3.46
CA TRP A 148 5.30 9.14 -2.27
C TRP A 148 6.28 8.63 -1.22
N MET A 149 7.33 7.93 -1.63
CA MET A 149 8.38 7.46 -0.72
C MET A 149 9.22 8.63 -0.18
N GLY A 150 9.39 9.69 -0.99
CA GLY A 150 10.00 10.93 -0.53
C GLY A 150 9.21 11.59 0.60
N CYS A 151 7.88 11.66 0.46
CA CYS A 151 6.99 12.18 1.50
C CYS A 151 7.09 11.33 2.79
N LEU A 152 7.07 10.01 2.66
CA LEU A 152 7.19 9.08 3.80
C LEU A 152 8.54 9.23 4.52
N ARG A 153 9.66 9.28 3.78
CA ARG A 153 11.00 9.53 4.39
C ARG A 153 11.11 10.90 5.04
N GLY A 154 10.45 11.91 4.47
CA GLY A 154 10.34 13.23 5.11
C GLY A 154 9.66 13.15 6.48
N VAL A 155 8.56 12.39 6.56
CA VAL A 155 7.85 12.14 7.83
C VAL A 155 8.74 11.43 8.84
N GLU A 156 9.44 10.37 8.44
CA GLU A 156 10.38 9.66 9.31
C GLU A 156 11.49 10.59 9.83
N THR A 157 12.05 11.43 8.96
CA THR A 157 13.09 12.40 9.32
C THR A 157 12.60 13.37 10.40
N VAL A 158 11.38 13.89 10.24
CA VAL A 158 10.74 14.79 11.21
C VAL A 158 10.50 14.09 12.55
N ILE A 159 10.05 12.84 12.54
CA ILE A 159 9.83 12.07 13.78
C ILE A 159 11.17 11.77 14.47
N ASN A 160 12.20 11.35 13.73
CA ASN A 160 13.52 11.04 14.27
C ASN A 160 14.23 12.28 14.86
N ALA A 161 13.94 13.47 14.33
CA ALA A 161 14.43 14.73 14.87
C ALA A 161 13.65 15.21 16.13
N SER A 162 12.57 14.51 16.51
CA SER A 162 11.63 14.94 17.56
C SER A 162 11.65 14.03 18.79
N SER A 163 11.26 14.57 19.95
CA SER A 163 11.05 13.78 21.17
C SER A 163 9.68 13.08 21.13
N ILE A 164 9.66 11.77 20.87
CA ILE A 164 8.42 10.96 20.86
C ILE A 164 7.64 11.13 22.18
N LYS A 165 8.32 11.16 23.32
CA LYS A 165 7.68 11.38 24.63
C LYS A 165 6.91 12.69 24.67
N THR A 166 7.46 13.75 24.07
CA THR A 166 6.80 15.07 24.00
C THR A 166 5.61 15.04 23.04
N LEU A 167 5.72 14.33 21.92
CA LEU A 167 4.60 14.18 20.98
C LEU A 167 3.42 13.44 21.62
N LEU A 168 3.69 12.36 22.36
CA LEU A 168 2.65 11.57 23.02
C LEU A 168 1.91 12.34 24.13
N GLN A 169 2.49 13.40 24.68
CA GLN A 169 1.81 14.28 25.65
C GLN A 169 0.68 15.09 25.03
N LEU A 170 0.63 15.21 23.69
CA LEU A 170 -0.43 15.93 22.99
C LEU A 170 -1.74 15.13 22.85
N GLY A 171 -1.75 13.85 23.24
CA GLY A 171 -2.97 13.04 23.36
C GLY A 171 -3.06 11.86 22.38
N SER A 172 -4.21 11.17 22.42
CA SER A 172 -4.45 9.93 21.64
C SER A 172 -4.51 10.15 20.13
N ASP A 173 -4.85 11.36 19.67
CA ASP A 173 -4.86 11.74 18.26
C ASP A 173 -3.48 11.54 17.61
N VAL A 174 -2.41 11.81 18.36
CA VAL A 174 -1.03 11.59 17.91
C VAL A 174 -0.72 10.10 17.74
N VAL A 175 -1.26 9.25 18.60
CA VAL A 175 -1.06 7.80 18.50
C VAL A 175 -1.69 7.25 17.22
N VAL A 176 -2.92 7.67 16.88
CA VAL A 176 -3.58 7.25 15.62
C VAL A 176 -2.74 7.68 14.41
N LEU A 177 -2.21 8.90 14.43
CA LEU A 177 -1.38 9.42 13.36
C LEU A 177 -0.09 8.60 13.20
N LEU A 178 0.57 8.26 14.31
CA LEU A 178 1.82 7.50 14.26
C LEU A 178 1.59 6.01 13.93
N ASP A 179 0.46 5.41 14.34
CA ASP A 179 0.01 4.10 13.86
C ASP A 179 -0.21 4.11 12.33
N TRP A 180 -0.75 5.21 11.80
CA TRP A 180 -0.93 5.40 10.36
C TRP A 180 0.41 5.47 9.62
N VAL A 181 1.38 6.24 10.13
CA VAL A 181 2.76 6.27 9.59
C VAL A 181 3.36 4.88 9.58
N HIS A 182 3.28 4.16 10.71
CA HIS A 182 3.86 2.83 10.86
C HIS A 182 3.29 1.81 9.86
N TYR A 183 1.98 1.84 9.62
CA TYR A 183 1.34 1.00 8.62
C TYR A 183 1.90 1.21 7.20
N HIS A 184 2.09 2.47 6.80
CA HIS A 184 2.63 2.79 5.47
C HIS A 184 4.14 2.52 5.35
N ASP A 185 4.94 2.76 6.40
CA ASP A 185 6.38 2.37 6.43
C ASP A 185 6.54 0.86 6.18
N ILE A 186 5.78 0.03 6.87
CA ILE A 186 5.92 -1.43 6.74
C ILE A 186 5.54 -1.90 5.34
N LEU A 187 4.51 -1.32 4.74
CA LEU A 187 4.11 -1.70 3.39
C LEU A 187 5.05 -1.12 2.31
N ALA A 188 5.69 0.01 2.58
CA ALA A 188 6.78 0.50 1.74
C ALA A 188 7.98 -0.46 1.77
N ARG A 189 8.36 -0.94 2.96
CA ARG A 189 9.42 -1.96 3.10
C ARG A 189 9.08 -3.24 2.36
N PHE A 190 7.83 -3.71 2.46
CA PHE A 190 7.36 -4.85 1.69
C PHE A 190 7.55 -4.63 0.19
N SER A 191 7.18 -3.47 -0.35
CA SER A 191 7.39 -3.14 -1.77
C SER A 191 8.87 -3.14 -2.17
N LEU A 192 9.74 -2.57 -1.33
CA LEU A 192 11.18 -2.50 -1.59
C LEU A 192 11.87 -3.87 -1.59
N LEU A 193 11.29 -4.91 -0.97
CA LEU A 193 11.83 -6.27 -1.07
C LEU A 193 11.88 -6.83 -2.48
N TYR A 194 11.02 -6.31 -3.37
CA TYR A 194 10.90 -6.77 -4.75
C TYR A 194 11.33 -5.72 -5.77
N TRP A 195 11.62 -4.49 -5.32
CA TRP A 195 12.01 -3.38 -6.18
C TRP A 195 13.52 -3.16 -6.15
N GLU A 196 14.25 -3.92 -6.95
CA GLU A 196 15.71 -3.81 -7.08
C GLU A 196 16.09 -2.99 -8.34
N ARG A 197 16.12 -1.65 -8.23
CA ARG A 197 16.55 -0.75 -9.32
C ARG A 197 17.80 0.05 -8.95
N GLU A 198 18.62 0.40 -9.93
CA GLU A 198 19.75 1.32 -9.72
C GLU A 198 19.22 2.69 -9.25
N GLY A 199 19.70 3.18 -8.10
CA GLY A 199 19.13 4.36 -7.43
C GLY A 199 17.88 4.08 -6.58
N THR A 200 17.62 2.81 -6.21
CA THR A 200 16.54 2.44 -5.30
C THR A 200 16.62 3.31 -4.05
N PRO A 201 15.54 4.01 -3.71
CA PRO A 201 15.59 4.85 -2.55
C PRO A 201 15.66 4.00 -1.28
N GLU A 202 16.79 4.08 -0.57
CA GLU A 202 17.00 3.33 0.65
C GLU A 202 16.10 3.89 1.77
N LEU A 203 15.18 3.08 2.27
CA LEU A 203 14.56 3.30 3.57
C LEU A 203 15.61 2.99 4.66
N PRO A 204 15.57 3.65 5.83
CA PRO A 204 16.48 3.34 6.93
C PRO A 204 16.47 1.84 7.23
N SER A 205 17.65 1.25 7.45
CA SER A 205 17.82 -0.20 7.60
C SER A 205 17.00 -0.78 8.76
N THR A 206 16.75 0.03 9.78
CA THR A 206 15.82 -0.28 10.87
C THR A 206 14.44 0.31 10.57
N PRO A 207 13.35 -0.47 10.72
CA PRO A 207 12.01 0.08 10.84
C PRO A 207 12.02 1.16 11.88
N THR A 208 11.22 2.19 11.67
CA THR A 208 10.93 3.05 12.79
C THR A 208 10.07 2.26 13.77
N ASN A 209 10.75 1.62 14.73
CA ASN A 209 10.15 0.99 15.89
C ASN A 209 9.66 2.10 16.81
N PHE A 210 8.65 2.84 16.36
CA PHE A 210 8.09 3.97 17.09
C PHE A 210 7.53 3.51 18.45
N PHE A 211 6.97 2.29 18.53
CA PHE A 211 6.22 1.82 19.69
C PHE A 211 6.38 0.34 20.03
N GLY A 212 6.42 0.06 21.33
CA GLY A 212 5.96 -1.23 21.85
C GLY A 212 4.42 -1.29 21.91
N PRO A 213 3.83 -2.47 22.15
CA PRO A 213 2.37 -2.66 22.24
C PRO A 213 1.67 -1.79 23.30
N GLN A 214 2.43 -1.17 24.21
CA GLN A 214 1.94 -0.35 25.31
C GLN A 214 1.48 1.06 24.88
N ILE A 215 1.86 1.52 23.67
CA ILE A 215 1.61 2.90 23.22
C ILE A 215 0.58 2.93 22.08
N SER A 216 0.60 1.95 21.17
CA SER A 216 -0.38 1.86 20.08
C SER A 216 -1.79 1.63 20.63
N ILE A 217 -2.79 2.22 19.98
CA ILE A 217 -4.21 2.00 20.28
C ILE A 217 -4.91 1.12 19.24
N LEU A 218 -4.13 0.50 18.35
CA LEU A 218 -4.64 -0.54 17.46
C LEU A 218 -5.16 -1.75 18.24
N PRO A 219 -6.17 -2.46 17.72
CA PRO A 219 -6.54 -3.76 18.27
C PRO A 219 -5.31 -4.68 18.38
N PRO A 220 -5.09 -5.40 19.50
CA PRO A 220 -3.87 -6.17 19.71
C PRO A 220 -3.51 -7.15 18.59
N PRO A 221 -4.46 -7.84 17.93
CA PRO A 221 -4.16 -8.69 16.78
C PRO A 221 -3.63 -7.92 15.57
N VAL A 222 -4.16 -6.72 15.30
CA VAL A 222 -3.74 -5.87 14.18
C VAL A 222 -2.32 -5.38 14.42
N PHE A 223 -2.05 -4.82 15.61
CA PHE A 223 -0.71 -4.37 15.99
C PHE A 223 0.31 -5.51 15.87
N SER A 224 -0.05 -6.70 16.36
CA SER A 224 0.81 -7.88 16.30
C SER A 224 1.14 -8.27 14.86
N MET A 225 0.15 -8.28 13.96
CA MET A 225 0.38 -8.60 12.54
C MET A 225 1.26 -7.56 11.85
N ILE A 226 1.00 -6.27 12.05
CA ILE A 226 1.81 -5.18 11.47
C ILE A 226 3.27 -5.32 11.94
N ASN A 227 3.50 -5.48 13.24
CA ASN A 227 4.84 -5.61 13.81
C ASN A 227 5.55 -6.90 13.34
N LEU A 228 4.84 -8.01 13.22
CA LEU A 228 5.40 -9.26 12.69
C LEU A 228 5.74 -9.17 11.20
N LEU A 229 4.94 -8.45 10.41
CA LEU A 229 5.24 -8.17 9.01
C LEU A 229 6.50 -7.30 8.88
N SER A 230 6.66 -6.29 9.75
CA SER A 230 7.88 -5.48 9.83
C SER A 230 9.12 -6.35 10.09
N GLN A 231 9.06 -7.19 11.14
CA GLN A 231 10.15 -8.11 11.48
C GLN A 231 10.45 -9.06 10.32
N ALA A 232 9.43 -9.61 9.66
CA ALA A 232 9.62 -10.45 8.48
C ALA A 232 10.37 -9.71 7.37
N CYS A 233 9.96 -8.48 7.04
CA CYS A 233 10.61 -7.67 6.00
C CYS A 233 12.08 -7.40 6.33
N VAL A 234 12.40 -7.00 7.57
CA VAL A 234 13.79 -6.76 8.00
C VAL A 234 14.64 -8.01 7.87
N THR A 235 14.16 -9.13 8.41
CA THR A 235 14.89 -10.40 8.40
C THR A 235 15.17 -10.87 6.99
N ILE A 236 14.19 -10.75 6.11
CA ILE A 236 14.34 -11.10 4.69
C ILE A 236 15.38 -10.19 4.02
N SER A 237 15.34 -8.89 4.25
CA SER A 237 16.30 -7.94 3.67
C SER A 237 17.74 -8.23 4.12
N SER A 238 17.94 -8.58 5.39
CA SER A 238 19.28 -8.88 5.93
C SER A 238 19.87 -10.19 5.39
N SER A 239 19.03 -11.14 4.93
CA SER A 239 19.48 -12.42 4.39
C SER A 239 20.10 -12.34 2.99
N THR A 240 19.96 -11.22 2.28
CA THR A 240 20.57 -11.03 0.96
C THR A 240 22.09 -10.84 1.04
N ILE A 241 22.66 -10.65 2.24
CA ILE A 241 24.09 -10.58 2.49
C ILE A 241 24.64 -12.02 2.66
N PRO A 242 25.66 -12.45 1.89
CA PRO A 242 26.22 -13.79 2.02
C PRO A 242 26.72 -14.03 3.45
N PRO A 243 26.30 -15.11 4.14
CA PRO A 243 26.80 -15.40 5.47
C PRO A 243 28.26 -15.83 5.38
N GLU A 244 29.17 -15.02 5.94
CA GLU A 244 30.60 -15.36 6.02
C GLU A 244 30.89 -16.54 6.98
N THR A 245 29.89 -17.02 7.75
CA THR A 245 30.03 -18.12 8.71
C THR A 245 28.77 -19.00 8.81
N GLY A 246 28.96 -20.30 9.06
CA GLY A 246 27.86 -21.28 9.15
C GLY A 246 26.84 -21.03 10.26
N ASN A 247 27.20 -20.32 11.34
CA ASN A 247 26.29 -20.00 12.44
C ASN A 247 25.16 -19.04 12.02
N SER A 248 25.41 -18.14 11.06
CA SER A 248 24.43 -17.14 10.63
C SER A 248 23.24 -17.72 9.88
N ALA A 249 23.40 -18.87 9.22
CA ALA A 249 22.32 -19.51 8.46
C ALA A 249 21.30 -20.21 9.38
N ASP A 250 21.80 -20.86 10.44
CA ASP A 250 20.95 -21.47 11.46
C ASP A 250 20.20 -20.42 12.28
N ASP A 251 20.84 -19.29 12.59
CA ASP A 251 20.20 -18.16 13.26
C ASP A 251 19.06 -17.56 12.41
N TYR A 252 19.28 -17.37 11.11
CA TYR A 252 18.25 -16.92 10.18
C TYR A 252 17.06 -17.91 10.12
N LYS A 253 17.34 -19.20 9.99
CA LYS A 253 16.32 -20.25 9.97
C LYS A 253 15.50 -20.28 11.26
N ASN A 254 16.16 -20.19 12.41
CA ASN A 254 15.51 -20.14 13.71
C ASN A 254 14.62 -18.89 13.83
N PHE A 255 15.11 -17.72 13.41
CA PHE A 255 14.33 -16.49 13.46
C PHE A 255 13.09 -16.57 12.57
N VAL A 256 13.25 -17.03 11.33
CA VAL A 256 12.13 -17.23 10.39
C VAL A 256 11.10 -18.21 10.97
N GLY A 257 11.53 -19.28 11.62
CA GLY A 257 10.65 -20.20 12.35
C GLY A 257 9.91 -19.56 13.54
N VAL A 258 10.58 -18.67 14.29
CA VAL A 258 9.95 -17.91 15.38
C VAL A 258 8.88 -16.96 14.84
N ILE A 259 9.16 -16.23 13.76
CA ILE A 259 8.18 -15.33 13.14
C ILE A 259 6.97 -16.12 12.62
N ASP A 260 7.19 -17.23 11.90
CA ASP A 260 6.13 -18.13 11.43
C ASP A 260 5.23 -18.63 12.58
N TRP A 261 5.82 -19.08 13.70
CA TRP A 261 5.05 -19.47 14.88
C TRP A 261 4.29 -18.31 15.52
N ARG A 262 4.89 -17.11 15.61
CA ARG A 262 4.23 -15.93 16.16
C ARG A 262 3.06 -15.47 15.31
N ILE A 263 3.19 -15.52 13.98
CA ILE A 263 2.09 -15.17 13.06
C ILE A 263 0.92 -16.13 13.25
N ARG A 264 1.18 -17.45 13.34
CA ARG A 264 0.12 -18.45 13.59
C ARG A 264 -0.61 -18.26 14.92
N THR A 265 0.09 -17.78 15.95
CA THR A 265 -0.45 -17.67 17.31
C THR A 265 -1.08 -16.32 17.62
N VAL A 266 -1.11 -15.38 16.67
CA VAL A 266 -1.86 -14.13 16.82
C VAL A 266 -3.34 -14.46 17.10
N PRO A 267 -3.94 -13.92 18.18
CA PRO A 267 -5.34 -14.18 18.49
C PRO A 267 -6.26 -13.70 17.36
N MET A 268 -7.05 -14.59 16.79
CA MET A 268 -7.99 -14.26 15.72
C MET A 268 -9.40 -14.03 16.26
N LEU A 269 -10.12 -13.10 15.62
CA LEU A 269 -11.53 -12.87 15.92
C LEU A 269 -12.35 -14.08 15.45
N LYS A 270 -13.30 -14.56 16.24
CA LYS A 270 -14.17 -15.66 15.79
C LYS A 270 -15.12 -15.16 14.71
N ILE A 271 -15.23 -15.92 13.62
CA ILE A 271 -16.27 -15.68 12.60
C ILE A 271 -17.58 -16.19 13.20
N THR A 272 -18.55 -15.31 13.38
CA THR A 272 -19.85 -15.63 13.96
C THR A 272 -20.87 -15.51 12.84
N HIS A 273 -21.47 -16.61 12.41
CA HIS A 273 -22.52 -16.65 11.38
C HIS A 273 -23.84 -15.97 11.82
N ASP A 274 -23.75 -14.83 12.49
CA ASP A 274 -24.84 -14.01 13.00
C ASP A 274 -25.11 -12.87 12.00
N ASP A 275 -26.28 -12.23 12.07
CA ASP A 275 -26.81 -11.26 11.07
C ASP A 275 -25.99 -9.95 10.94
N ASN A 276 -24.78 -9.86 11.49
CA ASN A 276 -23.95 -8.65 11.55
C ASN A 276 -22.77 -8.73 10.57
N ASP A 277 -23.08 -8.60 9.27
CA ASP A 277 -22.15 -8.72 8.13
C ASP A 277 -20.81 -7.98 8.28
N VAL A 278 -20.79 -6.82 8.97
CA VAL A 278 -19.58 -5.98 9.12
C VAL A 278 -18.55 -6.61 10.06
N LEU A 279 -18.99 -7.24 11.16
CA LEU A 279 -18.08 -7.87 12.12
C LEU A 279 -17.42 -9.12 11.50
N ASP A 280 -18.20 -9.84 10.70
CA ASP A 280 -17.74 -10.99 9.95
C ASP A 280 -16.72 -10.59 8.88
N ASP A 281 -16.93 -9.49 8.14
CA ASP A 281 -15.93 -8.99 7.20
C ASP A 281 -14.60 -8.61 7.87
N VAL A 282 -14.64 -7.98 9.05
CA VAL A 282 -13.43 -7.67 9.81
C VAL A 282 -12.73 -8.96 10.23
N ALA A 283 -13.45 -9.95 10.74
CA ALA A 283 -12.88 -11.25 11.12
C ALA A 283 -12.26 -11.96 9.90
N LEU A 284 -12.96 -12.01 8.77
CA LEU A 284 -12.49 -12.61 7.53
C LEU A 284 -11.23 -11.89 7.00
N LEU A 285 -11.19 -10.56 7.04
CA LEU A 285 -10.04 -9.76 6.62
C LEU A 285 -8.82 -10.07 7.48
N MET A 286 -9.00 -10.19 8.79
CA MET A 286 -7.91 -10.51 9.73
C MET A 286 -7.31 -11.89 9.45
N HIS A 287 -8.15 -12.89 9.18
CA HIS A 287 -7.68 -14.21 8.78
C HIS A 287 -6.97 -14.18 7.42
N LEU A 288 -7.52 -13.46 6.45
CA LEU A 288 -6.89 -13.32 5.13
C LEU A 288 -5.50 -12.66 5.25
N TYR A 289 -5.37 -11.63 6.09
CA TYR A 289 -4.09 -10.96 6.33
C TYR A 289 -3.07 -11.90 6.99
N GLN A 290 -3.49 -12.68 7.98
CA GLN A 290 -2.65 -13.69 8.63
C GLN A 290 -2.15 -14.75 7.62
N LEU A 291 -3.05 -15.30 6.80
CA LEU A 291 -2.71 -16.28 5.78
C LEU A 291 -1.74 -15.70 4.74
N ALA A 292 -1.98 -14.47 4.29
CA ALA A 292 -1.09 -13.76 3.39
C ALA A 292 0.31 -13.59 3.99
N MET A 293 0.44 -13.22 5.26
CA MET A 293 1.75 -13.11 5.92
C MET A 293 2.49 -14.45 5.98
N LEU A 294 1.79 -15.55 6.26
CA LEU A 294 2.38 -16.90 6.30
C LEU A 294 2.85 -17.35 4.92
N VAL A 295 2.04 -17.13 3.89
CA VAL A 295 2.40 -17.42 2.49
C VAL A 295 3.60 -16.57 2.06
N PHE A 296 3.55 -15.26 2.32
CA PHE A 296 4.66 -14.34 2.04
C PHE A 296 5.97 -14.81 2.66
N LEU A 297 5.98 -15.11 3.96
CA LEU A 297 7.17 -15.56 4.68
C LEU A 297 7.72 -16.86 4.11
N ASN A 298 6.85 -17.84 3.80
CA ASN A 298 7.27 -19.10 3.22
C ASN A 298 7.88 -18.93 1.82
N ARG A 299 7.22 -18.15 0.96
CA ARG A 299 7.68 -17.91 -0.42
C ARG A 299 8.99 -17.14 -0.47
N ARG A 300 9.15 -16.13 0.38
CA ARG A 300 10.33 -15.27 0.35
C ARG A 300 11.54 -15.88 1.06
N SER A 301 11.32 -16.82 1.98
CA SER A 301 12.38 -17.62 2.59
C SER A 301 12.76 -18.87 1.79
N GLU A 302 12.21 -19.06 0.57
CA GLU A 302 12.61 -20.08 -0.42
C GLU A 302 12.84 -21.50 0.15
N GLY A 303 11.96 -21.96 1.04
CA GLY A 303 12.03 -23.32 1.58
C GLY A 303 12.93 -23.48 2.82
N VAL A 304 13.38 -22.39 3.44
CA VAL A 304 13.96 -22.42 4.80
C VAL A 304 12.98 -23.06 5.80
N ILE A 305 11.69 -22.75 5.65
CA ILE A 305 10.59 -23.49 6.24
C ILE A 305 10.05 -24.45 5.16
N ASP A 306 10.62 -25.64 5.06
CA ASP A 306 10.18 -26.67 4.12
C ASP A 306 8.85 -27.31 4.57
N GLN A 307 7.74 -26.63 4.27
CA GLN A 307 6.38 -27.05 4.64
C GLN A 307 5.37 -26.86 3.49
N PRO A 308 5.60 -27.45 2.31
CA PRO A 308 4.78 -27.22 1.12
C PRO A 308 3.30 -27.55 1.33
N ILE A 309 3.00 -28.64 2.06
CA ILE A 309 1.63 -29.06 2.38
C ILE A 309 0.91 -27.98 3.22
N ARG A 310 1.62 -27.39 4.18
CA ARG A 310 1.05 -26.38 5.07
C ARG A 310 0.83 -25.06 4.33
N THR A 311 1.78 -24.66 3.50
CA THR A 311 1.62 -23.48 2.63
C THR A 311 0.42 -23.65 1.71
N GLN A 312 0.23 -24.84 1.13
CA GLN A 312 -0.94 -25.13 0.30
C GLN A 312 -2.25 -25.04 1.10
N ASP A 313 -2.30 -25.61 2.30
CA ASP A 313 -3.47 -25.49 3.20
C ASP A 313 -3.80 -24.01 3.52
N TYR A 314 -2.80 -23.15 3.70
CA TYR A 314 -3.04 -21.72 3.87
C TYR A 314 -3.62 -21.05 2.61
N ILE A 315 -3.11 -21.42 1.44
CA ILE A 315 -3.60 -20.91 0.15
C ILE A 315 -5.05 -21.34 -0.07
N ASP A 316 -5.36 -22.62 0.15
CA ASP A 316 -6.70 -23.18 -0.02
C ASP A 316 -7.70 -22.50 0.94
N LYS A 317 -7.30 -22.29 2.19
CA LYS A 317 -8.09 -21.51 3.16
C LYS A 317 -8.32 -20.07 2.71
N ALA A 318 -7.31 -19.40 2.16
CA ALA A 318 -7.45 -18.04 1.67
C ALA A 318 -8.45 -17.96 0.51
N PHE A 319 -8.39 -18.90 -0.44
CA PHE A 319 -9.36 -18.99 -1.54
C PHE A 319 -10.77 -19.38 -1.10
N ALA A 320 -10.93 -20.04 0.06
CA ALA A 320 -12.24 -20.25 0.68
C ALA A 320 -12.80 -19.01 1.39
N LEU A 321 -11.94 -18.10 1.86
CA LEU A 321 -12.35 -16.85 2.54
C LEU A 321 -12.71 -15.73 1.55
N LEU A 322 -11.95 -15.59 0.46
CA LEU A 322 -12.10 -14.49 -0.50
C LEU A 322 -13.53 -14.32 -1.09
N PRO A 323 -14.27 -15.40 -1.43
CA PRO A 323 -15.65 -15.28 -1.91
C PRO A 323 -16.63 -14.78 -0.85
N ARG A 324 -16.30 -14.93 0.45
CA ARG A 324 -17.15 -14.57 1.58
C ARG A 324 -16.97 -13.12 2.03
N LEU A 325 -15.79 -12.55 1.80
CA LEU A 325 -15.53 -11.14 2.06
C LEU A 325 -16.43 -10.29 1.17
N SER A 326 -17.00 -9.19 1.67
CA SER A 326 -17.77 -8.25 0.83
C SER A 326 -16.85 -7.36 -0.02
N PHE A 327 -15.71 -6.93 0.55
CA PHE A 327 -14.64 -6.18 -0.12
C PHE A 327 -13.32 -6.30 0.67
N CYS A 328 -12.20 -5.87 0.09
CA CYS A 328 -10.91 -5.80 0.77
C CYS A 328 -10.10 -4.60 0.28
N LYS A 329 -9.98 -3.54 1.09
CA LYS A 329 -9.27 -2.31 0.69
C LYS A 329 -7.74 -2.43 0.76
N GLN A 330 -7.24 -3.37 1.57
CA GLN A 330 -5.81 -3.61 1.75
C GLN A 330 -5.27 -4.41 0.58
N GLN A 331 -4.33 -3.85 -0.19
CA GLN A 331 -3.79 -4.55 -1.36
C GLN A 331 -2.83 -5.68 -0.99
N PHE A 332 -2.08 -5.56 0.11
CA PHE A 332 -1.14 -6.58 0.58
C PHE A 332 -1.70 -8.02 0.54
N PRO A 333 -2.82 -8.35 1.24
CA PRO A 333 -3.34 -9.72 1.22
C PRO A 333 -3.81 -10.17 -0.16
N ILE A 334 -4.43 -9.27 -0.93
CA ILE A 334 -4.90 -9.57 -2.29
C ILE A 334 -3.73 -9.85 -3.23
N HIS A 335 -2.64 -9.09 -3.11
CA HIS A 335 -1.45 -9.29 -3.91
C HIS A 335 -0.78 -10.62 -3.58
N VAL A 336 -0.50 -10.89 -2.30
CA VAL A 336 0.22 -12.12 -1.90
C VAL A 336 -0.58 -13.37 -2.25
N ILE A 337 -1.88 -13.43 -1.92
CA ILE A 337 -2.71 -14.59 -2.24
C ILE A 337 -2.99 -14.66 -3.74
N GLY A 338 -3.18 -13.52 -4.41
CA GLY A 338 -3.40 -13.48 -5.85
C GLY A 338 -2.22 -14.03 -6.65
N CYS A 339 -0.99 -13.81 -6.21
CA CYS A 339 0.21 -14.40 -6.80
C CYS A 339 0.25 -15.94 -6.69
N GLU A 340 -0.64 -16.56 -5.89
CA GLU A 340 -0.78 -18.00 -5.75
C GLU A 340 -1.91 -18.61 -6.60
N ALA A 341 -2.64 -17.81 -7.39
CA ALA A 341 -3.71 -18.30 -8.25
C ALA A 341 -3.15 -19.08 -9.45
N ARG A 342 -3.31 -20.41 -9.44
CA ARG A 342 -2.83 -21.33 -10.47
C ARG A 342 -3.91 -21.79 -11.45
N THR A 343 -5.18 -21.57 -11.14
CA THR A 343 -6.30 -21.92 -12.03
C THR A 343 -7.13 -20.69 -12.39
N ASP A 344 -7.88 -20.76 -13.48
CA ASP A 344 -8.74 -19.66 -13.91
C ASP A 344 -9.85 -19.37 -12.90
N GLU A 345 -10.33 -20.37 -12.15
CA GLU A 345 -11.29 -20.20 -11.06
C GLU A 345 -10.68 -19.37 -9.92
N GLN A 346 -9.45 -19.67 -9.51
CA GLN A 346 -8.75 -18.91 -8.48
C GLN A 346 -8.49 -17.47 -8.94
N ARG A 347 -8.08 -17.28 -10.20
CA ARG A 347 -7.88 -15.96 -10.80
C ARG A 347 -9.19 -15.16 -10.83
N ALA A 348 -10.30 -15.81 -11.17
CA ALA A 348 -11.62 -15.19 -11.17
C ALA A 348 -12.05 -14.73 -9.76
N VAL A 349 -11.78 -15.52 -8.71
CA VAL A 349 -12.05 -15.13 -7.31
C VAL A 349 -11.30 -13.84 -6.93
N ILE A 350 -10.02 -13.72 -7.31
CA ILE A 350 -9.23 -12.52 -7.03
C ILE A 350 -9.77 -11.30 -7.77
N LEU A 351 -10.08 -11.46 -9.07
CA LEU A 351 -10.62 -10.39 -9.89
C LEU A 351 -12.03 -9.95 -9.41
N ASP A 352 -12.83 -10.88 -8.88
CA ASP A 352 -14.13 -10.59 -8.28
C ASP A 352 -14.00 -9.74 -7.02
N VAL A 353 -13.12 -10.10 -6.07
CA VAL A 353 -12.86 -9.29 -4.87
C VAL A 353 -12.37 -7.89 -5.23
N ILE A 354 -11.48 -7.78 -6.22
CA ILE A 354 -11.02 -6.50 -6.77
C ILE A 354 -12.20 -5.71 -7.33
N SER A 355 -13.07 -6.33 -8.13
CA SER A 355 -14.23 -5.67 -8.73
C SER A 355 -15.24 -5.18 -7.69
N ARG A 356 -15.56 -6.00 -6.69
CA ARG A 356 -16.44 -5.64 -5.58
C ARG A 356 -15.87 -4.48 -4.78
N THR A 357 -14.57 -4.54 -4.48
CA THR A 357 -13.87 -3.47 -3.80
C THR A 357 -13.92 -2.17 -4.60
N GLU A 358 -13.66 -2.19 -5.91
CA GLU A 358 -13.69 -1.01 -6.78
C GLU A 358 -15.10 -0.40 -6.94
N LYS A 359 -16.18 -1.16 -6.69
CA LYS A 359 -17.55 -0.66 -6.78
C LYS A 359 -17.95 0.23 -5.60
N MET A 360 -17.26 0.16 -4.46
CA MET A 360 -17.59 1.03 -3.32
C MET A 360 -17.27 2.50 -3.63
N SER A 361 -18.16 3.40 -3.23
CA SER A 361 -18.05 4.86 -3.46
C SER A 361 -16.76 5.47 -2.91
N LEU A 362 -16.21 4.88 -1.86
CA LEU A 362 -15.01 5.33 -1.13
C LEU A 362 -13.77 4.48 -1.44
N SER A 363 -13.89 3.55 -2.40
CA SER A 363 -12.80 2.65 -2.77
C SER A 363 -12.32 2.93 -4.17
N ARG A 364 -11.08 2.52 -4.42
CA ARG A 364 -10.29 2.96 -5.57
C ARG A 364 -9.84 1.76 -6.41
N SER A 365 -9.23 2.05 -7.54
CA SER A 365 -8.72 1.09 -8.52
C SER A 365 -7.57 0.25 -7.99
N PHE A 366 -7.70 -1.05 -8.15
CA PHE A 366 -6.60 -2.00 -8.00
C PHE A 366 -5.81 -2.12 -9.30
N SER A 367 -5.86 -1.15 -10.21
CA SER A 367 -5.25 -1.25 -11.55
C SER A 367 -3.79 -1.66 -11.54
N TYR A 368 -3.00 -1.17 -10.58
CA TYR A 368 -1.59 -1.53 -10.47
C TYR A 368 -1.42 -2.97 -9.94
N CYS A 369 -2.08 -3.29 -8.82
CA CYS A 369 -2.11 -4.65 -8.26
C CYS A 369 -2.59 -5.68 -9.30
N ARG A 370 -3.68 -5.38 -10.02
CA ARG A 370 -4.23 -6.22 -11.09
C ARG A 370 -3.22 -6.44 -12.23
N ARG A 371 -2.52 -5.40 -12.68
CA ARG A 371 -1.48 -5.53 -13.72
C ARG A 371 -0.32 -6.40 -13.26
N ILE A 372 0.15 -6.20 -12.03
CA ILE A 372 1.21 -7.04 -11.45
C ILE A 372 0.75 -8.50 -11.39
N LEU A 373 -0.46 -8.76 -10.87
CA LEU A 373 -1.03 -10.11 -10.79
C LEU A 373 -1.14 -10.78 -12.16
N GLN A 374 -1.64 -10.06 -13.17
CA GLN A 374 -1.75 -10.59 -14.53
C GLN A 374 -0.38 -10.90 -15.15
N ALA A 375 0.62 -10.06 -14.90
CA ALA A 375 2.00 -10.33 -15.32
C ALA A 375 2.57 -11.58 -14.63
N VAL A 376 2.34 -11.73 -13.32
CA VAL A 376 2.74 -12.93 -12.56
C VAL A 376 2.08 -14.18 -13.13
N TRP A 377 0.77 -14.15 -13.36
CA TRP A 377 0.03 -15.28 -13.94
C TRP A 377 0.54 -15.65 -15.35
N ALA A 378 0.88 -14.65 -16.16
CA ALA A 378 1.48 -14.90 -17.47
C ALA A 378 2.86 -15.56 -17.38
N GLN A 379 3.68 -15.19 -16.39
CA GLN A 379 4.97 -15.86 -16.15
C GLN A 379 4.79 -17.31 -15.69
N ASP A 380 3.79 -17.58 -14.84
CA ASP A 380 3.45 -18.95 -14.44
C ASP A 380 2.99 -19.80 -15.63
N ASP A 381 2.14 -19.25 -16.50
CA ASP A 381 1.63 -19.94 -17.70
C ASP A 381 2.76 -20.27 -18.70
N LEU A 382 3.78 -19.41 -18.80
CA LEU A 382 4.95 -19.61 -19.66
C LEU A 382 5.98 -20.60 -19.10
N ARG A 383 5.83 -21.03 -17.84
CA ARG A 383 6.83 -21.81 -17.11
C ARG A 383 6.80 -23.29 -17.51
N GLU A 384 7.19 -23.60 -18.74
CA GLU A 384 7.36 -24.97 -19.24
C GLU A 384 8.62 -25.63 -18.66
N GLY A 385 8.53 -26.18 -17.44
CA GLY A 385 9.54 -27.06 -16.84
C GLY A 385 10.81 -26.39 -16.27
N ASN A 386 10.98 -25.07 -16.41
CA ASN A 386 12.12 -24.34 -15.86
C ASN A 386 11.92 -23.96 -14.37
N LYS A 387 12.95 -24.18 -13.55
CA LYS A 387 12.98 -23.83 -12.12
C LYS A 387 13.33 -22.35 -11.89
N ILE A 388 12.60 -21.41 -12.49
CA ILE A 388 12.64 -20.01 -12.03
C ILE A 388 12.07 -20.00 -10.61
N SER A 389 12.80 -19.45 -9.63
CA SER A 389 12.28 -19.38 -8.25
C SER A 389 11.08 -18.41 -8.20
N HIS A 390 10.14 -18.67 -7.29
CA HIS A 390 9.02 -17.74 -7.09
C HIS A 390 9.49 -16.34 -6.70
N ARG A 391 10.59 -16.28 -5.94
CA ARG A 391 11.24 -15.05 -5.51
C ARG A 391 11.74 -14.23 -6.70
N ASP A 392 12.53 -14.84 -7.59
CA ASP A 392 13.16 -14.15 -8.71
C ASP A 392 12.09 -13.71 -9.73
N MET A 393 11.04 -14.51 -9.92
CA MET A 393 9.88 -14.11 -10.73
C MET A 393 9.21 -12.84 -10.18
N LEU A 394 8.88 -12.80 -8.88
CA LEU A 394 8.25 -11.63 -8.27
C LEU A 394 9.15 -10.40 -8.28
N THR A 395 10.43 -10.55 -7.91
CA THR A 395 11.42 -9.47 -7.97
C THR A 395 11.55 -8.94 -9.40
N SER A 396 11.50 -9.80 -10.41
CA SER A 396 11.57 -9.36 -11.81
C SER A 396 10.30 -8.62 -12.24
N VAL A 397 9.11 -9.16 -12.02
CA VAL A 397 7.85 -8.49 -12.41
C VAL A 397 7.70 -7.13 -11.71
N ILE A 398 7.97 -7.08 -10.40
CA ILE A 398 7.85 -5.85 -9.62
C ILE A 398 9.00 -4.89 -9.93
N GLY A 399 10.23 -5.35 -10.14
CA GLY A 399 11.35 -4.49 -10.53
C GLY A 399 11.17 -3.79 -11.89
N HIS A 400 10.34 -4.32 -12.78
CA HIS A 400 10.02 -3.71 -14.07
C HIS A 400 8.82 -2.77 -14.04
N CYS A 401 8.17 -2.58 -12.89
CA CYS A 401 7.14 -1.56 -12.75
C CYS A 401 7.74 -0.15 -12.97
N VAL A 402 6.92 0.85 -13.31
CA VAL A 402 7.42 2.23 -13.55
C VAL A 402 7.75 2.95 -12.24
N ILE A 403 6.90 2.75 -11.24
CA ILE A 403 7.00 3.31 -9.88
C ILE A 403 6.94 2.19 -8.84
N VAL A 404 7.52 2.42 -7.66
CA VAL A 404 7.40 1.45 -6.55
C VAL A 404 5.92 1.24 -6.23
N PRO A 405 5.40 0.00 -6.29
CA PRO A 405 4.00 -0.26 -5.97
C PRO A 405 3.70 0.10 -4.52
N ALA A 406 2.58 0.75 -4.25
CA ALA A 406 2.09 0.97 -2.89
C ALA A 406 1.02 -0.09 -2.55
N PHE A 407 1.37 -1.04 -1.68
CA PHE A 407 0.46 -2.13 -1.29
C PHE A 407 -0.45 -1.78 -0.09
N SER A 408 -0.44 -0.53 0.36
CA SER A 408 -1.23 -0.04 1.50
C SER A 408 -2.69 0.23 1.20
N CYS A 409 -3.05 0.57 -0.04
CA CYS A 409 -4.44 0.80 -0.44
C CYS A 409 -4.62 0.82 -1.94
N ALA A 410 -5.88 0.78 -2.39
CA ALA A 410 -6.27 0.96 -3.79
C ALA A 410 -5.92 2.36 -4.36
N ASN A 411 -5.52 2.43 -5.63
CA ASN A 411 -5.04 3.64 -6.35
C ASN A 411 -6.14 4.30 -7.21
N GLN A 412 -5.99 5.53 -7.72
CA GLN A 412 -7.06 6.28 -8.44
C GLN A 412 -7.97 5.44 -9.38
N LYS A 413 -9.31 5.54 -9.19
CA LYS A 413 -10.32 4.99 -10.11
C LYS A 413 -10.56 5.93 -11.28
N TYR A 414 -10.35 5.44 -12.50
CA TYR A 414 -10.73 6.12 -13.72
C TYR A 414 -12.24 5.95 -13.96
N LEU A 415 -13.05 6.85 -13.41
CA LEU A 415 -14.45 6.98 -13.82
C LEU A 415 -14.50 7.85 -15.08
N LEU A 416 -14.61 7.22 -16.24
CA LEU A 416 -15.24 7.86 -17.39
C LEU A 416 -16.68 8.17 -16.97
N ASN A 417 -16.93 9.40 -16.54
CA ASN A 417 -18.29 9.86 -16.26
C ASN A 417 -19.16 9.60 -17.51
N GLY A 418 -20.32 8.97 -17.31
CA GLY A 418 -21.27 8.53 -18.34
C GLY A 418 -21.89 9.64 -19.21
N LYS A 419 -21.29 10.84 -19.28
CA LYS A 419 -21.62 11.87 -20.27
C LYS A 419 -20.92 11.65 -21.62
N THR A 420 -19.89 10.82 -21.70
CA THR A 420 -19.17 10.57 -22.97
C THR A 420 -19.90 9.60 -23.91
N ARG A 421 -20.90 8.84 -23.43
CA ARG A 421 -21.70 7.94 -24.29
C ARG A 421 -22.58 8.67 -25.31
N VAL A 422 -22.84 9.97 -25.13
CA VAL A 422 -23.61 10.77 -26.11
C VAL A 422 -22.71 11.29 -27.24
N VAL A 423 -21.39 11.44 -27.00
CA VAL A 423 -20.47 11.96 -28.02
C VAL A 423 -20.05 10.86 -29.00
N GLU A 424 -19.89 9.61 -28.55
CA GLU A 424 -19.60 8.49 -29.45
C GLU A 424 -20.80 8.11 -30.34
N GLN A 425 -22.05 8.28 -29.87
CA GLN A 425 -23.24 8.06 -30.72
C GLN A 425 -23.50 9.18 -31.75
N LEU A 426 -22.96 10.39 -31.53
CA LEU A 426 -23.06 11.49 -32.50
C LEU A 426 -21.97 11.42 -33.57
N CYS A 427 -20.79 10.87 -33.28
CA CYS A 427 -19.74 10.66 -34.29
C CYS A 427 -20.03 9.48 -35.24
N SER A 428 -20.83 8.48 -34.83
CA SER A 428 -21.21 7.36 -35.71
C SER A 428 -22.38 7.67 -36.66
N ARG A 429 -23.07 8.81 -36.51
CA ARG A 429 -24.19 9.22 -37.39
C ARG A 429 -23.80 10.21 -38.49
N ASN A 430 -22.59 10.78 -38.45
CA ASN A 430 -22.10 11.75 -39.45
C ASN A 430 -21.06 11.17 -40.43
N LEU A 431 -20.93 9.84 -40.51
CA LEU A 431 -20.08 9.14 -41.49
C LEU A 431 -20.89 8.29 -42.49
N LEU A 432 -22.21 8.45 -42.52
CA LEU A 432 -23.10 7.89 -43.53
C LEU A 432 -24.07 8.99 -43.99
N ASN A 433 -23.53 9.95 -44.76
CA ASN A 433 -24.24 10.74 -45.77
C ASN A 433 -23.22 11.33 -46.74
#